data_AF-A0A3S1N3B0-F1
#
_entry.id   AF-A0A3S1N3B0-F1
#
_cell.length_a   1.000
_cell.length_b   1.000
_cell.length_c   1.000
_cell.angle_alpha   90.00
_cell.angle_beta   90.00
_cell.angle_gamma   90.00
#
_symmetry.space_group_name_H-M   'P 1'
#
loop_
_entity.id
_entity.type
_entity.pdbx_description
1 polymer ?
#
loop_
_entity_poly.entity_id
_entity_poly.type
_entity_poly.pdbx_seq_one_letter_code
_entity_poly.pdbx_strand_id
1 'polypeptide(L)'
;MGVVLNIEGKREPASIKDLIDLTAADMGRVNELILSKAGSDVEMIPEVANHLISSGGKRLRPMLTLAAAQMFGYSGDGHVKLATSVEFMHTATLLHDDVVDESALRRGKKTARMIWGNQASVLVGDFLLGQAFRMMVE
;
A
#
# COMPACT_ATOMS: atom_id res chain seq x y z
N MET A 1 -35.73 10.35 4.75
CA MET A 1 -35.97 9.34 5.80
C MET A 1 -34.64 9.07 6.49
N GLY A 2 -34.48 9.47 7.75
CA GLY A 2 -33.27 9.16 8.52
C GLY A 2 -33.43 7.79 9.19
N VAL A 3 -32.45 6.91 9.02
CA VAL A 3 -32.41 5.63 9.73
C VAL A 3 -31.73 5.86 11.07
N VAL A 4 -32.43 5.60 12.18
CA VAL A 4 -31.84 5.57 13.52
C VAL A 4 -31.25 4.19 13.74
N LEU A 5 -29.92 4.09 13.70
CA LEU A 5 -29.19 2.86 14.01
C LEU A 5 -28.91 2.81 15.52
N ASN A 6 -29.45 1.81 16.20
CA ASN A 6 -29.16 1.56 17.60
C ASN A 6 -27.77 0.91 17.74
N ILE A 7 -26.81 1.63 18.34
CA ILE A 7 -25.40 1.23 18.45
C ILE A 7 -25.15 0.28 19.66
N GLU A 8 -26.15 0.06 20.52
CA GLU A 8 -26.03 -0.69 21.77
C GLU A 8 -26.25 -2.21 21.64
N GLY A 9 -26.57 -2.72 20.45
CA GLY A 9 -26.69 -4.16 20.20
C GLY A 9 -25.36 -4.91 20.26
N LYS A 10 -25.39 -6.25 20.46
CA LYS A 10 -24.21 -7.14 20.33
C LYS A 10 -23.48 -6.80 19.02
N ARG A 11 -22.36 -6.09 19.11
CA ARG A 11 -21.53 -5.80 17.95
C ARG A 11 -20.95 -7.12 17.46
N GLU A 12 -21.28 -7.50 16.24
CA GLU A 12 -20.50 -8.52 15.55
C GLU A 12 -19.03 -8.09 15.52
N PRO A 13 -18.08 -9.04 15.64
CA PRO A 13 -16.67 -8.71 15.61
C PRO A 13 -16.35 -7.91 14.34
N ALA A 14 -15.71 -6.76 14.52
CA ALA A 14 -15.38 -5.89 13.40
C ALA A 14 -14.52 -6.65 12.38
N SER A 15 -14.97 -6.65 11.13
CA SER A 15 -14.35 -7.34 10.02
C SER A 15 -14.05 -6.38 8.88
N ILE A 16 -12.95 -6.61 8.17
CA ILE A 16 -12.61 -5.88 6.94
C ILE A 16 -13.05 -6.66 5.68
N LYS A 17 -13.75 -7.78 5.85
CA LYS A 17 -14.18 -8.65 4.75
C LYS A 17 -15.01 -7.89 3.71
N ASP A 18 -15.98 -7.10 4.16
CA ASP A 18 -16.85 -6.36 3.23
C ASP A 18 -16.07 -5.33 2.42
N LEU A 19 -15.05 -4.70 3.02
CA LEU A 19 -14.16 -3.78 2.31
C LEU A 19 -13.27 -4.52 1.29
N ILE A 20 -12.77 -5.70 1.65
CA ILE A 20 -11.99 -6.56 0.74
C ILE A 20 -12.86 -6.95 -0.46
N ASP A 21 -14.07 -7.43 -0.20
CA ASP A 21 -14.99 -7.89 -1.24
C ASP A 21 -15.40 -6.72 -2.17
N LEU A 22 -15.71 -5.55 -1.59
CA LEU A 22 -16.04 -4.33 -2.33
C LEU A 22 -14.92 -3.88 -3.28
N THR A 23 -13.67 -4.01 -2.85
CA THR A 23 -12.51 -3.45 -3.56
C THR A 23 -11.72 -4.49 -4.36
N ALA A 24 -12.14 -5.77 -4.35
CA ALA A 24 -11.36 -6.88 -4.89
C ALA A 24 -10.93 -6.69 -6.35
N ALA A 25 -11.85 -6.24 -7.22
CA ALA A 25 -11.57 -6.04 -8.64
C ALA A 25 -10.50 -4.96 -8.87
N ASP A 26 -10.68 -3.78 -8.27
CA ASP A 26 -9.72 -2.68 -8.40
C ASP A 26 -8.41 -2.95 -7.66
N MET A 27 -8.43 -3.71 -6.55
CA MET A 27 -7.21 -4.14 -5.86
C MET A 27 -6.35 -5.07 -6.73
N GLY A 28 -6.95 -5.87 -7.62
CA GLY A 28 -6.21 -6.62 -8.64
C GLY A 28 -5.38 -5.68 -9.52
N ARG A 29 -6.02 -4.62 -10.03
CA ARG A 29 -5.39 -3.60 -10.88
C ARG A 29 -4.30 -2.82 -10.13
N VAL A 30 -4.53 -2.50 -8.86
CA VAL A 30 -3.52 -1.85 -7.99
C VAL A 30 -2.30 -2.74 -7.83
N ASN A 31 -2.48 -4.04 -7.56
CA ASN A 31 -1.35 -4.96 -7.40
C ASN A 31 -0.53 -5.10 -8.68
N GLU A 32 -1.20 -5.20 -9.84
CA GLU A 32 -0.53 -5.21 -11.14
C GLU A 32 0.26 -3.92 -11.40
N LEU A 33 -0.34 -2.76 -11.09
CA LEU A 33 0.30 -1.46 -11.30
C LEU A 33 1.51 -1.27 -10.39
N ILE A 34 1.42 -1.67 -9.11
CA ILE A 34 2.53 -1.70 -8.16
C ILE A 34 3.71 -2.49 -8.75
N LEU A 35 3.47 -3.70 -9.24
CA LEU A 35 4.53 -4.54 -9.81
C LEU A 35 5.14 -3.91 -11.06
N SER A 36 4.32 -3.34 -11.95
CA SER A 36 4.82 -2.70 -13.18
C SER A 36 5.68 -1.45 -12.90
N LYS A 37 5.30 -0.64 -11.88
CA LYS A 37 5.97 0.62 -11.55
C LYS A 37 7.16 0.43 -10.59
N ALA A 38 7.24 -0.72 -9.93
CA ALA A 38 8.43 -1.15 -9.18
C ALA A 38 9.55 -1.67 -10.09
N GLY A 39 9.28 -1.92 -11.38
CA GLY A 39 10.30 -2.24 -12.38
C GLY A 39 11.32 -1.11 -12.53
N SER A 40 12.61 -1.46 -12.47
CA SER A 40 13.73 -0.54 -12.66
C SER A 40 14.88 -1.26 -13.34
N ASP A 41 15.71 -0.53 -14.09
CA ASP A 41 16.98 -1.03 -14.62
C ASP A 41 18.00 -1.35 -13.51
N VAL A 42 17.73 -0.91 -12.28
CA VAL A 42 18.50 -1.26 -11.09
C VAL A 42 17.84 -2.46 -10.41
N GLU A 43 18.47 -3.63 -10.53
CA GLU A 43 17.98 -4.94 -10.06
C GLU A 43 17.54 -4.97 -8.58
N MET A 44 18.19 -4.19 -7.73
CA MET A 44 17.90 -4.10 -6.29
C MET A 44 16.52 -3.48 -5.99
N ILE A 45 16.02 -2.56 -6.82
CA ILE A 45 14.77 -1.84 -6.56
C ILE A 45 13.54 -2.79 -6.63
N PRO A 46 13.37 -3.59 -7.71
CA PRO A 46 12.35 -4.61 -7.77
C PRO A 46 12.42 -5.63 -6.64
N GLU A 47 13.61 -6.05 -6.22
CA GLU A 47 13.77 -7.04 -5.14
C GLU A 47 13.25 -6.53 -3.80
N VAL A 48 13.61 -5.31 -3.42
CA VAL A 48 13.19 -4.70 -2.15
C VAL A 48 11.67 -4.42 -2.18
N ALA A 49 11.14 -3.93 -3.30
CA ALA A 49 9.71 -3.73 -3.48
C ALA A 49 8.93 -5.05 -3.38
N ASN A 50 9.38 -6.10 -4.08
CA ASN A 50 8.79 -7.44 -4.03
C ASN A 50 8.87 -8.05 -2.62
N HIS A 51 9.98 -7.85 -1.90
CA HIS A 51 10.11 -8.29 -0.52
C HIS A 51 9.07 -7.64 0.38
N LEU A 52 8.84 -6.33 0.26
CA LEU A 52 7.82 -5.62 1.03
C LEU A 52 6.39 -6.04 0.68
N ILE A 53 6.10 -6.18 -0.62
CA ILE A 53 4.80 -6.64 -1.12
C ILE A 53 4.50 -8.07 -0.63
N SER A 54 5.48 -8.96 -0.72
CA SER A 54 5.36 -10.38 -0.30
C SER A 54 5.46 -10.56 1.22
N SER A 55 5.95 -9.57 1.95
CA SER A 55 5.90 -9.49 3.43
C SER A 55 4.47 -9.25 3.95
N GLY A 56 3.49 -9.20 3.06
CA GLY A 56 2.07 -9.19 3.35
C GLY A 56 1.56 -7.79 3.64
N GLY A 57 0.50 -7.71 4.45
CA GLY A 57 -0.14 -6.45 4.85
C GLY A 57 -1.60 -6.42 4.46
N LYS A 58 -2.39 -5.72 5.26
CA LYS A 58 -3.85 -5.67 5.08
C LYS A 58 -4.29 -4.81 3.90
N ARG A 59 -3.38 -4.11 3.22
CA ARG A 59 -3.64 -3.17 2.10
C ARG A 59 -4.78 -2.17 2.39
N LEU A 60 -4.94 -1.77 3.65
CA LEU A 60 -6.07 -0.92 4.06
C LEU A 60 -6.06 0.43 3.37
N ARG A 61 -4.88 1.03 3.15
CA ARG A 61 -4.75 2.36 2.56
C ARG A 61 -5.26 2.41 1.11
N PRO A 62 -4.80 1.55 0.18
CA PRO A 62 -5.35 1.53 -1.17
C PRO A 62 -6.84 1.13 -1.17
N MET A 63 -7.27 0.18 -0.34
CA MET A 63 -8.69 -0.18 -0.26
C MET A 63 -9.57 1.01 0.16
N LEU A 64 -9.13 1.84 1.11
CA LEU A 64 -9.85 3.05 1.51
C LEU A 64 -9.94 4.07 0.36
N THR A 65 -8.86 4.25 -0.42
CA THR A 65 -8.87 5.11 -1.60
C THR A 65 -9.88 4.63 -2.66
N LEU A 66 -9.87 3.32 -2.95
CA LEU A 66 -10.79 2.72 -3.92
C LEU A 66 -12.24 2.80 -3.46
N ALA A 67 -12.52 2.44 -2.20
CA ALA A 67 -13.86 2.50 -1.63
C ALA A 67 -14.40 3.93 -1.60
N ALA A 68 -13.56 4.93 -1.30
CA ALA A 68 -13.95 6.34 -1.35
C ALA A 68 -14.34 6.76 -2.77
N ALA A 69 -13.56 6.37 -3.80
CA ALA A 69 -13.90 6.67 -5.20
C ALA A 69 -15.24 6.05 -5.61
N GLN A 70 -15.48 4.78 -5.26
CA GLN A 70 -16.75 4.10 -5.51
C GLN A 70 -17.93 4.75 -4.76
N MET A 71 -17.73 5.14 -3.50
CA MET A 71 -18.75 5.80 -2.67
C MET A 71 -19.26 7.11 -3.30
N PHE A 72 -18.40 7.84 -4.00
CA PHE A 72 -18.76 9.07 -4.71
C PHE A 72 -19.15 8.87 -6.17
N GLY A 73 -19.28 7.62 -6.63
CA GLY A 73 -19.69 7.30 -8.00
C GLY A 73 -18.64 7.66 -9.06
N TYR A 74 -17.36 7.70 -8.70
CA TYR A 74 -16.28 7.95 -9.66
C TYR A 74 -16.16 6.80 -10.66
N SER A 75 -16.09 7.11 -11.95
CA SER A 75 -16.08 6.14 -13.05
C SER A 75 -14.84 6.20 -13.95
N GLY A 76 -13.84 7.02 -13.58
CA GLY A 76 -12.55 7.07 -14.27
C GLY A 76 -11.55 6.02 -13.77
N ASP A 77 -10.30 6.12 -14.20
CA ASP A 77 -9.21 5.21 -13.81
C ASP A 77 -8.21 5.82 -12.80
N GLY A 78 -8.39 7.09 -12.44
CA GLY A 78 -7.46 7.82 -11.58
C GLY A 78 -7.37 7.28 -10.16
N HIS A 79 -8.43 6.64 -9.65
CA HIS A 79 -8.46 6.07 -8.30
C HIS A 79 -7.51 4.89 -8.13
N VAL A 80 -7.28 4.09 -9.18
CA VAL A 80 -6.30 3.00 -9.17
C VAL A 80 -4.87 3.54 -9.12
N LYS A 81 -4.57 4.57 -9.93
CA LYS A 81 -3.27 5.26 -9.87
C LYS A 81 -3.05 5.87 -8.49
N LEU A 82 -4.03 6.58 -7.95
CA LEU A 82 -3.94 7.21 -6.63
C LEU A 82 -3.79 6.18 -5.51
N ALA A 83 -4.56 5.09 -5.51
CA ALA A 83 -4.44 4.01 -4.54
C ALA A 83 -3.04 3.38 -4.57
N THR A 84 -2.48 3.21 -5.77
CA THR A 84 -1.11 2.74 -5.95
C THR A 84 -0.08 3.71 -5.39
N SER A 85 -0.20 5.01 -5.71
CA SER A 85 0.67 6.06 -5.15
C SER A 85 0.65 6.07 -3.62
N VAL A 86 -0.55 5.98 -3.03
CA VAL A 86 -0.72 5.92 -1.57
C VAL A 86 0.01 4.72 -0.96
N GLU A 87 -0.06 3.55 -1.59
CA GLU A 87 0.64 2.36 -1.11
C GLU A 87 2.16 2.44 -1.30
N PHE A 88 2.64 3.09 -2.36
CA PHE A 88 4.07 3.40 -2.51
C PHE A 88 4.56 4.36 -1.43
N MET A 89 3.82 5.43 -1.13
CA MET A 89 4.15 6.34 -0.02
C MET A 89 4.23 5.58 1.30
N HIS A 90 3.23 4.73 1.60
CA HIS A 90 3.26 3.90 2.79
C HIS A 90 4.48 2.97 2.84
N THR A 91 4.81 2.34 1.71
CA THR A 91 5.95 1.42 1.62
C THR A 91 7.27 2.15 1.81
N ALA A 92 7.41 3.35 1.25
CA ALA A 92 8.57 4.21 1.42
C ALA A 92 8.77 4.59 2.90
N THR A 93 7.71 5.00 3.61
CA THR A 93 7.83 5.32 5.04
C THR A 93 8.25 4.09 5.84
N LEU A 94 7.73 2.89 5.54
CA LEU A 94 8.15 1.67 6.25
C LEU A 94 9.65 1.37 6.08
N LEU A 95 10.21 1.60 4.89
CA LEU A 95 11.65 1.43 4.64
C LEU A 95 12.49 2.41 5.44
N HIS A 96 12.08 3.68 5.46
CA HIS A 96 12.77 4.73 6.21
C HIS A 96 12.64 4.51 7.72
N ASP A 97 11.45 4.18 8.20
CA ASP A 97 11.17 3.88 9.61
C ASP A 97 12.04 2.70 10.08
N ASP A 98 12.16 1.62 9.30
CA ASP A 98 13.00 0.48 9.67
C ASP A 98 14.47 0.89 9.87
N VAL A 99 14.97 1.87 9.10
CA VAL A 99 16.32 2.43 9.25
C VAL A 99 16.44 3.33 10.47
N VAL A 100 15.47 4.23 10.67
CA VAL A 100 15.45 5.17 11.81
C VAL A 100 15.32 4.43 13.14
N ASP A 101 14.44 3.43 13.20
CA ASP A 101 14.16 2.64 14.41
C ASP A 101 15.17 1.49 14.62
N GLU A 102 16.14 1.34 13.71
CA GLU A 102 17.09 0.23 13.67
C GLU A 102 16.42 -1.16 13.74
N SER A 103 15.19 -1.29 13.22
CA SER A 103 14.37 -2.49 13.33
C SER A 103 15.00 -3.69 12.61
N ALA A 104 15.10 -4.82 13.31
CA ALA A 104 15.64 -6.06 12.73
C ALA A 104 14.58 -6.92 12.04
N LEU A 105 13.32 -6.84 12.49
CA LEU A 105 12.20 -7.65 12.00
C LEU A 105 10.96 -6.80 11.73
N ARG A 106 10.23 -7.14 10.66
CA ARG A 106 8.89 -6.62 10.37
C ARG A 106 7.99 -7.77 9.93
N ARG A 107 6.86 -7.94 10.63
CA ARG A 107 5.90 -9.04 10.40
C ARG A 107 6.56 -10.44 10.38
N GLY A 108 7.53 -10.65 11.27
CA GLY A 108 8.26 -11.91 11.39
C GLY A 108 9.32 -12.16 10.31
N LYS A 109 9.52 -11.24 9.36
CA LYS A 109 10.58 -11.30 8.34
C LYS A 109 11.68 -10.29 8.65
N LYS A 110 12.91 -10.56 8.17
CA LYS A 110 14.01 -9.58 8.24
C LYS A 110 13.63 -8.30 7.48
N THR A 111 13.92 -7.15 8.07
CA THR A 111 13.71 -5.84 7.42
C THR A 111 14.66 -5.67 6.24
N ALA A 112 14.31 -4.77 5.32
CA ALA A 112 15.16 -4.49 4.16
C ALA A 112 16.57 -4.04 4.57
N ARG A 113 16.69 -3.25 5.64
CA ARG A 113 17.99 -2.82 6.15
C ARG A 113 18.88 -3.97 6.62
N MET A 114 18.29 -5.05 7.13
CA MET A 114 19.05 -6.22 7.58
C MET A 114 19.52 -7.10 6.42
N ILE A 115 18.88 -6.98 5.25
CA ILE A 115 19.20 -7.79 4.07
C ILE A 115 20.14 -7.02 3.14
N TRP A 116 19.81 -5.75 2.83
CA TRP A 116 20.50 -4.92 1.84
C TRP A 116 21.24 -3.71 2.45
N GLY A 117 21.10 -3.47 3.75
CA GLY A 117 21.74 -2.34 4.44
C GLY A 117 20.89 -1.07 4.51
N ASN A 118 21.31 -0.14 5.37
CA ASN A 118 20.62 1.13 5.59
C ASN A 118 20.53 1.96 4.31
N GLN A 119 21.65 2.14 3.60
CA GLN A 119 21.72 3.00 2.41
C GLN A 119 20.78 2.52 1.30
N ALA A 120 20.77 1.21 1.02
CA ALA A 120 19.85 0.61 0.06
C ALA A 120 18.39 0.85 0.44
N SER A 121 18.05 0.66 1.73
CA SER A 121 16.67 0.85 2.22
C SER A 121 16.21 2.30 2.07
N VAL A 122 17.08 3.28 2.37
CA VAL A 122 16.78 4.70 2.18
C VAL A 122 16.56 5.02 0.71
N LEU A 123 17.48 4.62 -0.18
CA LEU A 123 17.41 4.94 -1.60
C LEU A 123 16.21 4.29 -2.31
N VAL A 124 15.85 3.05 -1.94
CA VAL A 124 14.63 2.42 -2.47
C VAL A 124 13.39 3.15 -1.94
N GLY A 125 13.38 3.58 -0.68
CA GLY A 125 12.31 4.41 -0.13
C GLY A 125 12.13 5.70 -0.93
N ASP A 126 13.23 6.39 -1.25
CA ASP A 126 13.22 7.63 -2.05
C ASP A 126 12.71 7.37 -3.47
N PHE A 127 13.14 6.26 -4.10
CA PHE A 127 12.63 5.86 -5.41
C PHE A 127 11.11 5.63 -5.38
N LEU A 128 10.59 4.89 -4.41
CA LEU A 128 9.15 4.62 -4.30
C LEU A 128 8.36 5.89 -4.05
N LEU A 129 8.89 6.81 -3.23
CA LEU A 129 8.27 8.11 -3.00
C LEU A 129 8.24 8.94 -4.30
N GLY A 130 9.34 8.95 -5.07
CA GLY A 130 9.41 9.58 -6.39
C GLY A 130 8.42 8.98 -7.39
N GLN A 131 8.28 7.65 -7.42
CA GLN A 131 7.26 6.96 -8.23
C GLN A 131 5.84 7.37 -7.84
N ALA A 132 5.55 7.45 -6.54
CA ALA A 132 4.24 7.88 -6.05
C ALA A 132 3.89 9.28 -6.55
N PHE A 133 4.83 10.23 -6.45
CA PHE A 133 4.65 11.59 -6.97
C PHE A 133 4.48 11.62 -8.49
N ARG A 134 5.31 10.89 -9.24
CA ARG A 134 5.20 10.80 -10.69
C ARG A 134 3.81 10.33 -11.11
N MET A 135 3.32 9.26 -10.48
CA MET A 135 2.00 8.70 -10.76
C MET A 135 0.82 9.64 -10.42
N MET A 136 1.01 10.59 -9.50
CA MET A 136 -0.03 11.58 -9.17
C MET A 136 -0.12 12.71 -10.21
N VAL A 137 0.93 12.91 -11.02
CA VAL A 137 1.00 13.95 -12.05
C VAL A 137 0.72 13.40 -13.46
N GLU A 138 0.95 12.11 -13.69
CA GLU A 138 0.58 11.36 -14.91
C GLU A 138 -0.92 11.13 -15.05
#